data_AF-A0A0C9MPB2-F1
#
_entry.id   AF-A0A0C9MPB2-F1
#
_cell.length_a   1.000
_cell.length_b   1.000
_cell.length_c   1.000
_cell.angle_alpha   90.00
_cell.angle_beta   90.00
_cell.angle_gamma   90.00
#
_symmetry.space_group_name_H-M   'P 1'
#
loop_
_entity.id
_entity.type
_entity.pdbx_description
1 polymer ?
#
loop_
_entity_poly.entity_id
_entity_poly.type
_entity_poly.pdbx_seq_one_letter_code
_entity_poly.pdbx_strand_id
1 'polypeptide(L)'
;MTEDFPEYIIRERKSQEGETMYYVKWIGCDHEGNTWEGEEKMKLEWPDAVRRYKNYMQTNTYDQPKPKLFSEQEVFAYTSSVNDWEDAVDSIEYIEKAKIPGLLVYINWKNGYKSVHHSTEVYAKCPQKQMIEYYEQHFRFSNIYDY
;
A
#
# COMPACT_ATOMS: atom_id res chain seq x y z
N MET A 1 3.65 -13.18 13.76
CA MET A 1 3.20 -11.78 13.87
C MET A 1 2.99 -11.30 12.45
N THR A 2 1.82 -10.77 12.11
CA THR A 2 1.70 -9.90 10.94
C THR A 2 2.50 -8.65 11.28
N GLU A 3 3.58 -8.39 10.56
CA GLU A 3 4.30 -7.13 10.71
C GLU A 3 3.43 -6.04 10.09
N ASP A 4 3.13 -4.99 10.84
CA ASP A 4 2.35 -3.87 10.34
C ASP A 4 3.26 -3.02 9.45
N PHE A 5 2.88 -2.83 8.19
CA PHE A 5 3.66 -2.04 7.23
C PHE A 5 2.98 -0.70 6.96
N PRO A 6 3.72 0.43 6.96
CA PRO A 6 3.13 1.72 6.62
C PRO A 6 2.86 1.78 5.12
N GLU A 7 1.64 2.18 4.78
CA GLU A 7 1.22 2.41 3.41
C GLU A 7 1.72 3.78 2.94
N TYR A 8 1.42 4.82 3.71
CA TYR A 8 1.95 6.17 3.54
C TYR A 8 1.83 7.01 4.81
N ILE A 9 2.61 8.09 4.87
CA ILE A 9 2.50 9.09 5.92
C ILE A 9 1.52 10.17 5.46
N ILE A 10 0.46 10.40 6.25
CA ILE A 10 -0.60 11.36 5.97
C ILE A 10 -0.12 12.79 6.27
N ARG A 11 0.55 12.96 7.41
CA ARG A 11 1.05 14.25 7.91
C ARG A 11 2.07 14.07 9.03
N GLU A 12 2.77 15.14 9.36
CA GLU A 12 3.62 15.22 10.54
C GLU A 12 3.12 16.27 11.54
N ARG A 13 3.52 16.13 12.80
CA ARG A 13 3.37 17.16 13.84
C ARG A 13 4.59 17.17 14.73
N LYS A 14 4.78 18.26 15.47
CA LYS A 14 5.71 18.33 16.60
C LYS A 14 4.96 18.06 17.91
N SER A 15 5.51 17.21 18.77
CA SER A 15 5.01 17.00 20.13
C SER A 15 5.33 18.23 21.01
N GLN A 16 4.78 18.26 22.22
CA GLN A 16 5.10 19.31 23.21
C GLN A 16 6.59 19.31 23.60
N GLU A 17 7.26 18.17 23.46
CA GLU A 17 8.67 17.96 23.78
C GLU A 17 9.60 18.24 22.59
N GLY A 18 9.05 18.66 21.44
CA GLY A 18 9.82 18.99 20.23
C GLY A 18 10.10 17.81 19.29
N GLU A 19 9.62 16.61 19.64
CA GLU A 19 9.78 15.41 18.83
C GLU A 19 8.88 15.43 17.60
N THR A 20 9.39 14.96 16.46
CA THR A 20 8.59 14.80 15.25
C THR A 20 7.79 13.49 15.34
N MET A 21 6.49 13.57 15.06
CA MET A 21 5.59 12.42 15.00
C MET A 21 4.93 12.38 13.61
N TYR A 22 4.75 11.20 13.05
CA TYR A 22 4.11 10.96 11.76
C TYR A 22 2.75 10.30 11.96
N TYR A 23 1.71 10.80 11.30
CA TYR A 23 0.40 10.15 11.27
C TYR A 23 0.39 9.18 10.10
N VAL A 24 0.33 7.88 10.40
CA VAL A 24 0.61 6.80 9.46
C VAL A 24 -0.69 6.13 9.05
N LYS A 25 -0.86 5.94 7.73
CA LYS A 25 -1.83 5.00 7.18
C LYS A 25 -1.18 3.63 7.06
N TRP A 26 -1.75 2.64 7.72
CA TRP A 26 -1.23 1.26 7.71
C TRP A 26 -1.83 0.45 6.58
N ILE A 27 -0.99 -0.40 6.00
CA ILE A 27 -1.38 -1.36 4.97
C ILE A 27 -2.47 -2.28 5.53
N GLY A 28 -3.58 -2.43 4.79
CA GLY A 28 -4.69 -3.32 5.17
C GLY A 28 -5.59 -2.84 6.31
N CYS A 29 -5.26 -1.74 6.99
CA CYS A 29 -6.16 -1.09 7.93
C CYS A 29 -7.01 -0.02 7.22
N ASP A 30 -8.18 0.30 7.76
CA ASP A 30 -8.89 1.50 7.33
C ASP A 30 -8.26 2.76 7.94
N HIS A 31 -8.91 3.91 7.74
CA HIS A 31 -8.39 5.17 8.29
C HIS A 31 -8.64 5.34 9.79
N GLU A 32 -9.52 4.55 10.40
CA GLU A 32 -9.73 4.54 11.85
C GLU A 32 -8.55 3.86 12.56
N GLY A 33 -7.90 2.91 11.89
CA GLY A 33 -6.66 2.26 12.35
C GLY A 33 -5.39 3.11 12.27
N ASN A 34 -5.46 4.36 11.78
CA ASN A 34 -4.29 5.22 11.65
C ASN A 34 -3.73 5.66 13.00
N THR A 35 -2.41 5.56 13.19
CA THR A 35 -1.73 5.91 14.45
C THR A 35 -0.69 7.01 14.26
N TRP A 36 -0.27 7.62 15.38
CA TRP A 36 0.88 8.52 15.40
C TRP A 36 2.13 7.75 15.82
N GLU A 37 3.14 7.71 14.95
CA GLU A 37 4.40 7.02 15.18
C GLU A 37 5.55 8.01 15.33
N GLY A 38 6.46 7.73 16.27
CA GLY A 38 7.65 8.55 16.51
C GLY A 38 8.64 8.51 15.35
N GLU A 39 9.33 9.62 15.10
CA GLU A 39 10.29 9.72 14.00
C GLU A 39 11.44 8.73 14.09
N GLU A 40 11.94 8.44 15.29
CA GLU A 40 13.02 7.46 15.48
C GLU A 40 12.57 6.05 15.06
N LYS A 41 11.40 5.61 15.53
CA LYS A 41 10.79 4.33 15.12
C LYS A 41 10.58 4.29 13.61
N MET A 42 9.97 5.32 13.03
CA MET A 42 9.68 5.36 11.60
C MET A 42 10.94 5.32 10.73
N LYS A 43 12.02 6.00 11.13
CA LYS A 43 13.29 5.95 10.41
C LYS A 43 14.03 4.62 10.58
N LEU A 44 13.88 3.97 11.73
CA LEU A 44 14.50 2.70 12.02
C LEU A 44 13.82 1.55 11.28
N GLU A 45 12.49 1.47 11.38
CA GLU A 45 11.71 0.33 10.86
C GLU A 45 11.30 0.56 9.39
N TRP A 46 10.96 1.80 9.01
CA TRP A 46 10.44 2.11 7.68
C TRP A 46 11.07 3.37 7.04
N PRO A 47 12.41 3.40 6.88
CA PRO A 47 13.12 4.57 6.35
C PRO A 47 12.61 5.01 4.97
N ASP A 48 12.15 4.06 4.15
CA ASP A 48 11.62 4.34 2.82
C ASP A 48 10.30 5.13 2.86
N ALA A 49 9.41 4.82 3.81
CA ALA A 49 8.16 5.56 3.98
C ALA A 49 8.44 7.02 4.37
N VAL A 50 9.37 7.23 5.31
CA VAL A 50 9.81 8.58 5.72
C VAL A 50 10.44 9.32 4.54
N ARG A 51 11.34 8.66 3.79
CA ARG A 51 12.00 9.26 2.62
C ARG A 51 10.98 9.71 1.56
N ARG A 52 10.02 8.85 1.20
CA ARG A 52 8.95 9.18 0.24
C ARG A 52 8.17 10.41 0.70
N TYR A 53 7.75 10.43 1.96
CA TYR A 53 7.01 11.55 2.54
C TYR A 53 7.82 12.85 2.55
N LYS A 54 9.09 12.82 2.99
CA LYS A 54 9.94 14.02 3.02
C LYS A 54 10.23 14.56 1.62
N ASN A 55 10.47 13.68 0.65
CA ASN A 55 10.63 14.09 -0.75
C ASN A 55 9.35 14.75 -1.27
N TYR A 56 8.18 14.16 -1.01
CA TYR A 56 6.88 14.77 -1.34
C TYR A 56 6.72 16.16 -0.71
N MET A 57 7.04 16.32 0.57
CA MET A 57 6.96 17.62 1.24
C MET A 57 7.91 18.67 0.65
N GLN A 58 9.00 18.26 0.00
CA GLN A 58 9.95 19.17 -0.66
C GLN A 58 9.54 19.51 -2.10
N THR A 59 8.90 18.58 -2.81
CA THR A 59 8.51 18.76 -4.22
C THR A 59 7.13 19.39 -4.39
N ASN A 60 6.27 19.32 -3.39
CA ASN A 60 4.86 19.65 -3.56
C ASN A 60 4.50 21.08 -3.13
N THR A 61 4.34 21.94 -4.14
CA THR A 61 3.44 23.09 -4.16
C THR A 61 2.05 22.69 -3.61
N TYR A 62 1.47 23.53 -2.75
CA TYR A 62 0.27 23.35 -1.90
C TYR A 62 -1.05 22.84 -2.52
N ASP A 63 -1.07 22.31 -3.75
CA ASP A 63 -2.28 22.12 -4.56
C ASP A 63 -2.65 20.65 -4.88
N GLN A 64 -1.91 19.65 -4.38
CA GLN A 64 -2.39 18.26 -4.49
C GLN A 64 -3.49 17.99 -3.46
N PRO A 65 -4.64 17.44 -3.86
CA PRO A 65 -5.66 17.00 -2.92
C PRO A 65 -5.07 15.92 -2.03
N LYS A 66 -5.21 16.10 -0.70
CA LYS A 66 -4.86 15.06 0.27
C LYS A 66 -5.55 13.75 -0.13
N PRO A 67 -4.87 12.59 0.01
CA PRO A 67 -5.50 11.29 -0.24
C PRO A 67 -6.84 11.23 0.48
N LYS A 68 -7.92 11.01 -0.27
CA LYS A 68 -9.23 10.85 0.33
C LYS A 68 -9.20 9.55 1.14
N LEU A 69 -9.47 9.67 2.43
CA LEU A 69 -9.58 8.51 3.32
C LEU A 69 -10.97 7.91 3.12
N PHE A 70 -11.02 6.60 2.87
CA PHE A 70 -12.26 5.85 2.69
C PHE A 70 -12.47 4.93 3.88
N SER A 71 -13.73 4.72 4.25
CA SER A 71 -14.10 3.68 5.21
C SER A 71 -13.99 2.28 4.58
N GLU A 72 -13.80 1.26 5.42
CA GLU A 72 -13.79 -0.13 4.96
C GLU A 72 -15.09 -0.52 4.23
N GLN A 73 -16.22 0.02 4.68
CA GLN A 73 -17.54 -0.22 4.10
C GLN A 73 -17.67 0.34 2.69
N GLU A 74 -17.15 1.55 2.43
CA GLU A 74 -17.15 2.16 1.10
C GLU A 74 -16.27 1.37 0.13
N VAL A 75 -15.08 0.97 0.59
CA VAL A 75 -14.15 0.15 -0.20
C VAL A 75 -14.79 -1.21 -0.50
N PHE A 76 -15.34 -1.88 0.51
CA PHE A 76 -15.99 -3.18 0.37
C PHE A 76 -17.21 -3.14 -0.57
N ALA A 77 -18.06 -2.12 -0.44
CA ALA A 77 -19.21 -1.95 -1.33
C ALA A 77 -18.78 -1.80 -2.79
N TYR A 78 -17.70 -1.05 -3.03
CA TYR A 78 -17.14 -0.91 -4.37
C TYR A 78 -16.54 -2.23 -4.87
N THR A 79 -15.60 -2.84 -4.15
CA THR A 79 -14.91 -4.06 -4.62
C THR A 79 -15.86 -5.24 -4.84
N SER A 80 -16.95 -5.30 -4.07
CA SER A 80 -18.02 -6.27 -4.25
C SER A 80 -18.91 -6.00 -5.46
N SER A 81 -19.01 -4.74 -5.91
CA SER A 81 -19.79 -4.34 -7.08
C SER A 81 -19.02 -4.46 -8.40
N VAL A 82 -17.68 -4.46 -8.36
CA VAL A 82 -16.84 -4.59 -9.55
C VAL A 82 -16.77 -6.04 -9.98
N ASN A 83 -17.36 -6.35 -11.14
CA ASN A 83 -17.36 -7.68 -11.73
C ASN A 83 -16.05 -8.02 -12.47
N ASP A 84 -15.46 -7.05 -13.17
CA ASP A 84 -14.23 -7.21 -13.95
C ASP A 84 -13.13 -6.31 -13.38
N TRP A 85 -12.07 -6.93 -12.85
CA TRP A 85 -11.00 -6.20 -12.18
C TRP A 85 -9.89 -5.78 -13.14
N GLU A 86 -9.76 -6.42 -14.31
CA GLU A 86 -8.67 -6.13 -15.27
C GLU A 86 -8.65 -4.66 -15.70
N ASP A 87 -9.82 -4.05 -15.86
CA ASP A 87 -9.98 -2.65 -16.22
C ASP A 87 -10.10 -1.71 -15.02
N ALA A 88 -10.50 -2.20 -13.85
CA ALA A 88 -10.71 -1.38 -12.65
C ALA A 88 -9.46 -1.22 -11.79
N VAL A 89 -8.56 -2.20 -11.84
CA VAL A 89 -7.28 -2.19 -11.14
C VAL A 89 -6.30 -1.27 -11.87
N ASP A 90 -5.62 -0.42 -11.10
CA ASP A 90 -4.56 0.45 -11.60
C ASP A 90 -3.19 -0.24 -11.48
N SER A 91 -2.85 -0.71 -10.28
CA SER A 91 -1.57 -1.40 -10.04
C SER A 91 -1.63 -2.32 -8.82
N ILE A 92 -0.70 -3.28 -8.75
CA ILE A 92 -0.41 -4.02 -7.51
C ILE A 92 0.63 -3.22 -6.72
N GLU A 93 0.31 -2.86 -5.49
CA GLU A 93 1.21 -2.08 -4.62
C GLU A 93 2.22 -2.97 -3.90
N TYR A 94 1.75 -4.09 -3.36
CA TYR A 94 2.54 -4.98 -2.53
C TYR A 94 1.93 -6.38 -2.51
N ILE A 95 2.76 -7.40 -2.29
CA ILE A 95 2.33 -8.79 -2.12
C ILE A 95 3.09 -9.39 -0.95
N GLU A 96 2.38 -10.10 -0.08
CA GLU A 96 2.98 -10.88 1.01
C GLU A 96 2.39 -12.28 1.13
N LYS A 97 3.05 -13.13 1.92
CA LYS A 97 2.55 -14.47 2.21
C LYS A 97 1.34 -14.39 3.14
N ALA A 98 0.25 -15.02 2.75
CA ALA A 98 -0.92 -15.14 3.60
C ALA A 98 -0.67 -16.13 4.76
N LYS A 99 -1.46 -16.01 5.85
CA LYS A 99 -1.48 -17.00 6.94
C LYS A 99 -2.07 -18.34 6.51
N ILE A 100 -2.91 -18.30 5.47
CA ILE A 100 -3.45 -19.47 4.77
C ILE A 100 -2.63 -19.71 3.50
N PRO A 101 -2.65 -20.92 2.90
CA PRO A 101 -1.94 -21.17 1.65
C PRO A 101 -2.34 -20.20 0.53
N GLY A 102 -1.40 -19.37 0.10
CA GLY A 102 -1.62 -18.34 -0.92
C GLY A 102 -0.88 -17.04 -0.61
N LEU A 103 -1.28 -15.96 -1.30
CA LEU A 103 -0.71 -14.63 -1.12
C LEU A 103 -1.81 -13.63 -0.74
N LEU A 104 -1.44 -12.60 0.00
CA LEU A 104 -2.23 -11.38 0.15
C LEU A 104 -1.70 -10.35 -0.85
N VAL A 105 -2.61 -9.81 -1.65
CA VAL A 105 -2.31 -8.88 -2.74
C VAL A 105 -2.94 -7.53 -2.40
N TYR A 106 -2.12 -6.50 -2.33
CA TYR A 106 -2.52 -5.13 -2.06
C TYR A 106 -2.70 -4.40 -3.39
N ILE A 107 -3.92 -3.92 -3.64
CA ILE A 107 -4.36 -3.43 -4.95
C ILE A 107 -4.67 -1.94 -4.87
N ASN A 108 -4.13 -1.18 -5.82
CA ASN A 108 -4.54 0.18 -6.12
C ASN A 108 -5.59 0.17 -7.22
N TRP A 109 -6.72 0.83 -6.99
CA TRP A 109 -7.83 0.93 -7.93
C TRP A 109 -7.80 2.28 -8.66
N LYS A 110 -8.28 2.33 -9.91
CA LYS A 110 -8.28 3.57 -10.72
C LYS A 110 -9.13 4.70 -10.14
N ASN A 111 -10.10 4.39 -9.29
CA ASN A 111 -10.91 5.37 -8.57
C ASN A 111 -10.22 5.93 -7.31
N GLY A 112 -8.98 5.51 -7.03
CA GLY A 112 -8.20 5.90 -5.86
C GLY A 112 -8.45 5.05 -4.61
N TYR A 113 -9.31 4.03 -4.69
CA TYR A 113 -9.49 3.09 -3.58
C TYR A 113 -8.28 2.17 -3.48
N LYS A 114 -8.14 1.55 -2.31
CA LYS A 114 -7.13 0.53 -2.04
C LYS A 114 -7.73 -0.58 -1.23
N SER A 115 -7.37 -1.82 -1.55
CA SER A 115 -7.90 -2.98 -0.84
C SER A 115 -6.90 -4.15 -0.85
N VAL A 116 -7.17 -5.13 0.00
CA VAL A 116 -6.37 -6.36 0.14
C VAL A 116 -7.23 -7.54 -0.22
N HIS A 117 -6.72 -8.42 -1.09
CA HIS A 117 -7.43 -9.60 -1.53
C HIS A 117 -6.54 -10.84 -1.49
N HIS A 118 -7.15 -12.00 -1.24
CA HIS A 118 -6.43 -13.26 -1.35
C HIS A 118 -6.13 -13.58 -2.82
N SER A 119 -4.98 -14.19 -3.09
CA SER A 119 -4.54 -14.49 -4.46
C SER A 119 -5.57 -15.30 -5.26
N THR A 120 -6.33 -16.19 -4.62
CA THR A 120 -7.42 -16.93 -5.29
C THR A 120 -8.48 -16.01 -5.89
N GLU A 121 -8.85 -14.93 -5.20
CA GLU A 121 -9.83 -13.95 -5.72
C GLU A 121 -9.23 -13.13 -6.86
N VAL A 122 -7.98 -12.68 -6.68
CA VAL A 122 -7.27 -11.90 -7.71
C VAL A 122 -7.07 -12.72 -8.98
N TYR A 123 -6.68 -13.98 -8.87
CA TYR A 123 -6.55 -14.87 -10.04
C TYR A 123 -7.87 -15.14 -10.75
N ALA A 124 -8.99 -15.11 -10.04
CA ALA A 124 -10.30 -15.32 -10.66
C ALA A 124 -10.80 -14.07 -11.40
N LYS A 125 -10.54 -12.88 -10.86
CA LYS A 125 -11.10 -11.61 -11.35
C LYS A 125 -10.14 -10.76 -12.19
N CYS A 126 -8.83 -10.95 -12.01
CA CYS A 126 -7.74 -10.18 -12.62
C CYS A 126 -6.51 -11.07 -12.98
N PRO A 127 -6.69 -12.18 -13.73
CA PRO A 127 -5.63 -13.15 -13.99
C PRO A 127 -4.45 -12.66 -14.85
N GLN A 128 -4.63 -11.68 -15.75
CA GLN A 128 -3.73 -11.50 -16.89
C GLN A 128 -2.82 -10.28 -16.82
N LYS A 129 -3.34 -9.05 -16.65
CA LYS A 129 -2.48 -7.87 -16.82
C LYS A 129 -1.64 -7.60 -15.57
N GLN A 130 -2.27 -7.28 -14.45
CA GLN A 130 -1.55 -6.66 -13.33
C GLN A 130 -0.74 -7.66 -12.50
N MET A 131 -1.19 -8.91 -12.36
CA MET A 131 -0.41 -9.94 -11.64
C MET A 131 0.82 -10.38 -12.44
N ILE A 132 0.69 -10.59 -13.76
CA ILE A 132 1.83 -10.98 -14.61
C ILE A 132 2.81 -9.81 -14.73
N GLU A 133 2.35 -8.60 -15.00
CA GLU A 133 3.19 -7.39 -15.05
C GLU A 133 3.96 -7.20 -13.73
N TYR A 134 3.28 -7.37 -12.59
CA TYR A 134 3.95 -7.29 -11.28
C TYR A 134 5.04 -8.35 -11.13
N TYR A 135 4.75 -9.62 -11.49
CA TYR A 135 5.75 -10.67 -11.43
C TYR A 135 6.92 -10.40 -12.37
N GLU A 136 6.71 -9.98 -13.62
CA GLU A 136 7.80 -9.69 -14.57
C GLU A 136 8.74 -8.59 -14.08
N GLN A 137 8.22 -7.56 -13.40
CA GLN A 137 9.03 -6.47 -12.86
C GLN A 137 9.84 -6.88 -11.61
N HIS A 138 9.30 -7.79 -10.80
CA HIS A 138 9.85 -8.17 -9.50
C HIS A 138 10.61 -9.52 -9.51
N PHE A 139 10.42 -10.35 -10.54
CA PHE A 139 11.26 -11.52 -10.77
C PHE A 139 12.62 -11.10 -11.32
N ARG A 140 13.67 -11.68 -10.75
CA ARG A 140 15.02 -11.64 -11.32
C ARG A 140 15.30 -13.02 -11.88
N PHE A 141 15.64 -13.10 -13.16
CA PHE A 141 16.09 -14.35 -13.76
C PHE A 141 17.44 -14.72 -13.15
N SER A 142 17.56 -15.94 -12.62
CA SER A 142 18.87 -16.50 -12.30
C SER A 142 19.58 -16.86 -13.60
N ASN A 143 20.81 -16.37 -13.79
CA ASN A 143 21.63 -16.78 -14.93
C ASN A 143 21.91 -18.28 -14.81
N ILE A 144 21.57 -19.03 -15.85
CA ILE A 144 21.72 -20.50 -15.89
C ILE A 144 23.07 -20.91 -16.50
N TYR A 145 23.99 -19.97 -16.72
CA TYR A 145 25.30 -20.24 -17.28
C TYR A 145 26.38 -19.45 -16.54
N ASP A 146 26.97 -20.08 -15.52
CA ASP A 146 28.35 -19.83 -15.15
C ASP A 146 29.17 -20.98 -15.78
N TYR A 147 29.83 -20.68 -16.90
CA TYR A 147 30.86 -21.56 -17.51
C TYR A 147 32.23 -21.26 -16.90
#